data_AF-A0A352ADE5-F1
#
_entry.id   AF-A0A352ADE5-F1
#
_cell.length_a   1.000
_cell.length_b   1.000
_cell.length_c   1.000
_cell.angle_alpha   90.00
_cell.angle_beta   90.00
_cell.angle_gamma   90.00
#
_symmetry.space_group_name_H-M   'P 1'
#
loop_
_entity.id
_entity.type
_entity.pdbx_description
1 polymer ?
#
loop_
_entity_poly.entity_id
_entity_poly.type
_entity_poly.pdbx_seq_one_letter_code
_entity_poly.pdbx_strand_id
1 'polypeptide(L)'
;RSRSPEQLADQEQRQGVATTVTLEPEGIRFQSVSWLKPKSERKYKVKNTANRLPRQLPANTLLALSGGNLAQLWQDYVQGAASNPLAPNFPANVSAGLQATLGLDLEEDLLPLMGSEFAVALIPASEDMLKLPENLQPLPTLGAGVVLMFLSSDRSRTEKIFQHLDNVMETRYQFLVEKTQLNGQPVVNWTSPLAGVSATHGWLEGNIAFLTLGAPIASAIVPQPPATLIQTSLFQQVVPDRINPRNGMFFLDIE
;
A
#
# COMPACT_ATOMS: atom_id res chain seq x y z
N ARG A 1 -26.66 -21.67 -11.66
CA ARG A 1 -26.17 -20.56 -12.51
C ARG A 1 -25.09 -21.13 -13.42
N SER A 2 -25.30 -21.11 -14.73
CA SER A 2 -24.31 -21.55 -15.73
C SER A 2 -23.13 -20.58 -15.73
N ARG A 3 -21.91 -21.11 -15.66
CA ARG A 3 -20.66 -20.33 -15.78
C ARG A 3 -20.49 -19.91 -17.25
N SER A 4 -19.94 -18.72 -17.48
CA SER A 4 -19.68 -18.24 -18.84
C SER A 4 -18.60 -19.10 -19.54
N PRO A 5 -18.56 -19.16 -20.88
CA PRO A 5 -17.53 -19.89 -21.62
C PRO A 5 -16.09 -19.46 -21.25
N GLU A 6 -15.89 -18.16 -20.99
CA GLU A 6 -14.61 -17.60 -20.56
C GLU A 6 -14.21 -18.08 -19.15
N GLN A 7 -15.16 -18.21 -18.22
CA GLN A 7 -14.93 -18.78 -16.88
C GLN A 7 -14.51 -20.25 -16.94
N LEU A 8 -15.04 -21.00 -17.90
CA LEU A 8 -14.67 -22.38 -18.13
C LEU A 8 -13.23 -22.47 -18.68
N ALA A 9 -12.87 -21.63 -19.65
CA ALA A 9 -11.53 -21.56 -20.22
C ALA A 9 -10.44 -21.19 -19.19
N ASP A 10 -10.75 -20.27 -18.25
CA ASP A 10 -9.83 -19.86 -17.17
C ASP A 10 -9.65 -20.95 -16.09
N GLN A 11 -10.63 -21.85 -15.95
CA GLN A 11 -10.51 -23.06 -15.13
C GLN A 11 -9.71 -24.14 -15.88
N GLU A 12 -9.83 -24.19 -17.22
CA GLU A 12 -9.10 -25.16 -18.05
C GLU A 12 -7.59 -24.97 -18.04
N GLN A 13 -7.06 -23.78 -17.71
CA GLN A 13 -5.61 -23.56 -17.68
C GLN A 13 -4.93 -24.00 -16.38
N ARG A 14 -5.68 -24.15 -15.27
CA ARG A 14 -5.16 -24.62 -13.97
C ARG A 14 -5.10 -26.15 -13.95
N GLN A 15 -3.94 -26.71 -13.63
CA GLN A 15 -3.74 -28.16 -13.55
C GLN A 15 -4.14 -28.71 -12.17
N GLY A 16 -3.87 -27.96 -11.10
CA GLY A 16 -4.15 -28.42 -9.75
C GLY A 16 -3.87 -27.38 -8.68
N VAL A 17 -4.33 -27.69 -7.48
CA VAL A 17 -4.06 -26.97 -6.23
C VAL A 17 -3.79 -27.99 -5.13
N ALA A 18 -2.79 -27.72 -4.29
CA ALA A 18 -2.49 -28.48 -3.08
C ALA A 18 -2.51 -27.51 -1.90
N THR A 19 -3.11 -27.93 -0.79
CA THR A 19 -3.18 -27.11 0.43
C THR A 19 -2.76 -27.94 1.64
N THR A 20 -1.91 -27.38 2.48
CA THR A 20 -1.52 -27.92 3.78
C THR A 20 -2.04 -27.01 4.89
N VAL A 21 -2.49 -27.63 5.97
CA VAL A 21 -2.90 -26.96 7.21
C VAL A 21 -2.10 -27.57 8.34
N THR A 22 -1.32 -26.75 9.03
CA THR A 22 -0.44 -27.17 10.14
C THR A 22 -0.84 -26.42 11.39
N LEU A 23 -1.02 -27.14 12.50
CA LEU A 23 -1.15 -26.54 13.82
C LEU A 23 0.25 -26.30 14.39
N GLU A 24 0.58 -25.05 14.67
CA GLU A 24 1.83 -24.59 15.28
C GLU A 24 1.52 -24.05 16.69
N PRO A 25 2.50 -23.99 17.60
CA PRO A 25 2.30 -23.42 18.93
C PRO A 25 1.72 -22.00 18.89
N GLU A 26 2.07 -21.22 17.86
CA GLU A 26 1.66 -19.83 17.66
C GLU A 26 0.32 -19.68 16.90
N GLY A 27 -0.24 -20.76 16.34
CA GLY A 27 -1.52 -20.70 15.62
C GLY A 27 -1.66 -21.71 14.49
N ILE A 28 -2.48 -21.38 13.48
CA ILE A 28 -2.74 -22.26 12.33
C ILE A 28 -2.02 -21.71 11.09
N ARG A 29 -1.12 -22.51 10.51
CA ARG A 29 -0.47 -22.19 9.24
C ARG A 29 -1.21 -22.85 8.09
N PHE A 30 -1.70 -22.02 7.15
CA PHE A 30 -2.25 -22.46 5.88
C PHE A 30 -1.21 -22.21 4.76
N GLN A 31 -0.93 -23.21 3.95
CA GLN A 31 -0.10 -23.04 2.75
C GLN A 31 -0.82 -23.65 1.55
N SER A 32 -0.95 -22.90 0.47
CA SER A 32 -1.58 -23.37 -0.76
C SER A 32 -0.65 -23.12 -1.95
N VAL A 33 -0.55 -24.10 -2.84
CA VAL A 33 0.21 -24.02 -4.08
C VAL A 33 -0.72 -24.42 -5.21
N SER A 34 -0.80 -23.60 -6.26
CA SER A 34 -1.52 -23.91 -7.49
C SER A 34 -0.58 -23.84 -8.68
N TRP A 35 -0.79 -24.69 -9.68
CA TRP A 35 0.02 -24.69 -10.90
C TRP A 35 -0.84 -24.82 -12.15
N LEU A 36 -0.31 -24.30 -13.25
CA LEU A 36 -0.95 -24.31 -14.56
C LEU A 36 -0.61 -25.60 -15.32
N LYS A 37 -1.38 -25.91 -16.36
CA LYS A 37 -1.06 -26.99 -17.30
C LYS A 37 0.31 -26.74 -17.95
N PRO A 38 1.10 -27.78 -18.29
CA PRO A 38 2.45 -27.62 -18.85
C PRO A 38 2.55 -26.78 -20.14
N LYS A 39 1.44 -26.60 -20.87
CA LYS A 39 1.35 -25.80 -22.10
C LYS A 39 0.34 -24.66 -21.97
N SER A 40 0.13 -24.15 -20.76
CA SER A 40 -0.74 -23.00 -20.54
C SER A 40 -0.19 -21.77 -21.27
N GLU A 41 -1.08 -21.04 -21.93
CA GLU A 41 -0.77 -19.76 -22.57
C GLU A 41 -0.51 -18.67 -21.53
N ARG A 42 -1.07 -18.83 -20.31
CA ARG A 42 -0.83 -17.95 -19.17
C ARG A 42 0.49 -18.30 -18.51
N LYS A 43 1.34 -17.28 -18.33
CA LYS A 43 2.60 -17.40 -17.59
C LYS A 43 2.63 -16.33 -16.50
N TYR A 44 2.70 -16.76 -15.24
CA TYR A 44 2.94 -15.84 -14.14
C TYR A 44 4.42 -15.46 -14.11
N LYS A 45 4.73 -14.19 -14.32
CA LYS A 45 6.08 -13.66 -14.12
C LYS A 45 6.25 -13.39 -12.62
N VAL A 46 6.76 -14.37 -11.90
CA VAL A 46 7.11 -14.23 -10.47
C VAL A 46 8.47 -13.52 -10.40
N LYS A 47 8.46 -12.18 -10.47
CA LYS A 47 9.64 -11.36 -10.16
C LYS A 47 9.24 -10.37 -9.10
N ASN A 48 9.78 -10.55 -7.90
CA ASN A 48 9.59 -9.60 -6.82
C ASN A 48 10.90 -9.41 -6.07
N THR A 49 11.30 -8.16 -5.96
CA THR A 49 12.47 -7.69 -5.21
C THR A 49 12.05 -6.80 -4.04
N ALA A 50 10.77 -6.85 -3.62
CA ALA A 50 10.21 -6.06 -2.55
C ALA A 50 10.76 -6.50 -1.20
N ASN A 51 11.82 -5.81 -0.77
CA ASN A 51 12.46 -6.06 0.51
C ASN A 51 12.86 -4.77 1.22
N ARG A 52 12.63 -3.59 0.62
CA ARG A 52 13.08 -2.29 1.12
C ARG A 52 11.98 -1.58 1.89
N LEU A 53 10.77 -1.51 1.34
CA LEU A 53 9.67 -0.71 1.90
C LEU A 53 9.09 -1.30 3.19
N PRO A 54 8.94 -2.62 3.38
CA PRO A 54 8.57 -3.17 4.68
C PRO A 54 9.56 -2.82 5.80
N ARG A 55 10.83 -2.50 5.47
CA ARG A 55 11.85 -2.06 6.44
C ARG A 55 11.73 -0.58 6.81
N GLN A 56 10.90 0.17 6.11
CA GLN A 56 10.60 1.57 6.43
C GLN A 56 9.39 1.70 7.36
N LEU A 57 8.67 0.59 7.61
CA LEU A 57 7.51 0.56 8.48
C LEU A 57 7.94 0.37 9.95
N PRO A 58 7.35 1.12 10.90
CA PRO A 58 7.68 1.00 12.31
C PRO A 58 7.19 -0.32 12.91
N ALA A 59 7.80 -0.73 14.01
CA ALA A 59 7.50 -2.00 14.68
C ALA A 59 6.03 -2.13 15.15
N ASN A 60 5.35 -1.04 15.47
CA ASN A 60 3.96 -1.01 15.91
C ASN A 60 2.94 -0.95 14.75
N THR A 61 3.36 -1.25 13.53
CA THR A 61 2.46 -1.29 12.36
C THR A 61 1.39 -2.37 12.55
N LEU A 62 0.11 -2.00 12.50
CA LEU A 62 -1.01 -2.93 12.71
C LEU A 62 -1.35 -3.72 11.44
N LEU A 63 -1.29 -3.07 10.28
CA LEU A 63 -1.56 -3.72 8.99
C LEU A 63 -0.46 -3.33 8.01
N ALA A 64 0.04 -4.29 7.24
CA ALA A 64 0.93 -4.01 6.13
C ALA A 64 0.62 -4.88 4.91
N LEU A 65 0.49 -4.26 3.75
CA LEU A 65 0.46 -4.90 2.43
C LEU A 65 1.68 -4.43 1.65
N SER A 66 2.41 -5.34 1.02
CA SER A 66 3.53 -4.95 0.13
C SER A 66 3.67 -5.88 -1.07
N GLY A 67 4.34 -5.40 -2.11
CA GLY A 67 4.60 -6.16 -3.33
C GLY A 67 5.63 -5.50 -4.23
N GLY A 68 6.08 -6.23 -5.26
CA GLY A 68 7.21 -5.83 -6.11
C GLY A 68 6.88 -5.08 -7.38
N ASN A 69 5.60 -5.04 -7.76
CA ASN A 69 5.14 -4.37 -8.96
C ASN A 69 3.63 -4.15 -8.86
N LEU A 70 3.21 -2.94 -8.48
CA LEU A 70 1.79 -2.62 -8.32
C LEU A 70 1.06 -2.62 -9.67
N ALA A 71 1.74 -2.16 -10.74
CA ALA A 71 1.17 -2.15 -12.08
C ALA A 71 0.80 -3.57 -12.55
N GLN A 72 1.69 -4.54 -12.35
CA GLN A 72 1.40 -5.94 -12.67
C GLN A 72 0.30 -6.51 -11.78
N LEU A 73 0.34 -6.22 -10.46
CA LEU A 73 -0.72 -6.67 -9.53
C LEU A 73 -2.09 -6.15 -9.96
N TRP A 74 -2.17 -4.88 -10.35
CA TRP A 74 -3.40 -4.26 -10.86
C TRP A 74 -3.88 -4.94 -12.13
N GLN A 75 -3.00 -5.10 -13.13
CA GLN A 75 -3.35 -5.77 -14.39
C GLN A 75 -3.84 -7.21 -14.17
N ASP A 76 -3.14 -7.97 -13.32
CA ASP A 76 -3.52 -9.35 -12.98
C ASP A 76 -4.90 -9.40 -12.30
N TYR A 77 -5.18 -8.41 -11.43
CA TYR A 77 -6.48 -8.29 -10.76
C TYR A 77 -7.59 -7.92 -11.74
N VAL A 78 -7.41 -6.92 -12.62
CA VAL A 78 -8.42 -6.53 -13.61
C VAL A 78 -8.77 -7.70 -14.55
N GLN A 79 -7.75 -8.40 -15.04
CA GLN A 79 -7.94 -9.58 -15.89
C GLN A 79 -8.68 -10.70 -15.15
N GLY A 80 -8.31 -10.97 -13.89
CA GLY A 80 -8.96 -12.00 -13.08
C GLY A 80 -10.36 -11.63 -12.60
N ALA A 81 -10.64 -10.35 -12.39
CA ALA A 81 -11.96 -9.86 -11.98
C ALA A 81 -12.97 -9.96 -13.14
N ALA A 82 -12.55 -9.70 -14.38
CA ALA A 82 -13.40 -9.87 -15.55
C ALA A 82 -13.92 -11.31 -15.70
N SER A 83 -13.11 -12.30 -15.32
CA SER A 83 -13.50 -13.71 -15.34
C SER A 83 -14.20 -14.18 -14.06
N ASN A 84 -14.34 -13.35 -13.01
CA ASN A 84 -14.96 -13.74 -11.74
C ASN A 84 -16.24 -12.93 -11.45
N PRO A 85 -17.44 -13.53 -11.54
CA PRO A 85 -18.70 -12.82 -11.36
C PRO A 85 -19.00 -12.48 -9.89
N LEU A 86 -18.15 -12.95 -8.97
CA LEU A 86 -18.17 -12.59 -7.54
C LEU A 86 -17.08 -11.56 -7.20
N ALA A 87 -16.21 -11.20 -8.15
CA ALA A 87 -15.22 -10.16 -7.90
C ALA A 87 -15.95 -8.81 -7.77
N PRO A 88 -15.63 -8.01 -6.74
CA PRO A 88 -16.18 -6.67 -6.64
C PRO A 88 -15.73 -5.82 -7.83
N ASN A 89 -16.60 -4.93 -8.32
CA ASN A 89 -16.31 -3.94 -9.39
C ASN A 89 -15.33 -2.83 -8.94
N PHE A 90 -14.35 -3.20 -8.13
CA PHE A 90 -13.34 -2.34 -7.52
C PHE A 90 -12.51 -1.55 -8.55
N PRO A 91 -12.06 -2.11 -9.70
CA PRO A 91 -11.14 -1.39 -10.59
C PRO A 91 -11.72 -0.11 -11.21
N ALA A 92 -12.91 -0.21 -11.79
CA ALA A 92 -13.55 0.92 -12.47
C ALA A 92 -13.86 2.07 -11.48
N ASN A 93 -14.27 1.72 -10.26
CA ASN A 93 -14.59 2.71 -9.23
C ASN A 93 -13.35 3.45 -8.73
N VAL A 94 -12.20 2.78 -8.61
CA VAL A 94 -10.95 3.43 -8.18
C VAL A 94 -10.45 4.40 -9.25
N SER A 95 -10.36 3.98 -10.51
CA SER A 95 -9.89 4.86 -11.58
C SER A 95 -10.82 6.07 -11.76
N ALA A 96 -12.14 5.83 -11.84
CA ALA A 96 -13.12 6.91 -11.95
C ALA A 96 -13.09 7.85 -10.73
N GLY A 97 -12.89 7.30 -9.52
CA GLY A 97 -12.75 8.08 -8.29
C GLY A 97 -11.53 9.01 -8.32
N LEU A 98 -10.36 8.49 -8.68
CA LEU A 98 -9.12 9.26 -8.80
C LEU A 98 -9.26 10.37 -9.85
N GLN A 99 -9.84 10.06 -11.01
CA GLN A 99 -10.06 11.05 -12.05
C GLN A 99 -11.05 12.14 -11.60
N ALA A 100 -12.16 11.77 -10.96
CA ALA A 100 -13.19 12.72 -10.54
C ALA A 100 -12.74 13.62 -9.38
N THR A 101 -11.89 13.11 -8.47
CA THR A 101 -11.47 13.81 -7.24
C THR A 101 -10.13 14.52 -7.40
N LEU A 102 -9.15 13.86 -7.99
CA LEU A 102 -7.78 14.35 -8.10
C LEU A 102 -7.40 14.72 -9.54
N GLY A 103 -8.21 14.37 -10.54
CA GLY A 103 -7.87 14.61 -11.95
C GLY A 103 -6.65 13.79 -12.41
N LEU A 104 -6.45 12.62 -11.80
CA LEU A 104 -5.36 11.71 -12.11
C LEU A 104 -5.90 10.41 -12.69
N ASP A 105 -5.29 9.96 -13.79
CA ASP A 105 -5.56 8.64 -14.34
C ASP A 105 -4.67 7.60 -13.67
N LEU A 106 -5.29 6.56 -13.11
CA LEU A 106 -4.53 5.50 -12.42
C LEU A 106 -3.54 4.81 -13.36
N GLU A 107 -3.97 4.46 -14.57
CA GLU A 107 -3.21 3.63 -15.51
C GLU A 107 -2.17 4.44 -16.26
N GLU A 108 -2.48 5.70 -16.60
CA GLU A 108 -1.58 6.56 -17.35
C GLU A 108 -0.61 7.31 -16.44
N ASP A 109 -1.06 7.82 -15.29
CA ASP A 109 -0.26 8.70 -14.42
C ASP A 109 0.46 7.97 -13.29
N LEU A 110 -0.24 7.08 -12.57
CA LEU A 110 0.24 6.51 -11.30
C LEU A 110 0.94 5.16 -11.47
N LEU A 111 0.29 4.17 -12.09
CA LEU A 111 0.85 2.82 -12.21
C LEU A 111 2.22 2.77 -12.89
N PRO A 112 2.54 3.58 -13.93
CA PRO A 112 3.87 3.57 -14.54
C PRO A 112 5.00 3.98 -13.58
N LEU A 113 4.69 4.77 -12.55
CA LEU A 113 5.63 5.15 -11.49
C LEU A 113 5.84 4.05 -10.45
N MET A 114 4.86 3.16 -10.31
CA MET A 114 4.77 2.11 -9.29
C MET A 114 5.05 0.70 -9.87
N GLY A 115 5.84 0.63 -10.95
CA GLY A 115 6.27 -0.63 -11.57
C GLY A 115 7.31 -1.42 -10.78
N SER A 116 7.69 -0.92 -9.60
CA SER A 116 8.62 -1.55 -8.66
C SER A 116 7.93 -1.77 -7.30
N GLU A 117 8.69 -1.72 -6.21
CA GLU A 117 8.19 -2.01 -4.87
C GLU A 117 7.15 -0.99 -4.38
N PHE A 118 6.09 -1.47 -3.73
CA PHE A 118 5.10 -0.66 -3.04
C PHE A 118 4.77 -1.25 -1.66
N ALA A 119 4.33 -0.40 -0.74
CA ALA A 119 3.80 -0.79 0.55
C ALA A 119 2.63 0.11 0.96
N VAL A 120 1.62 -0.46 1.59
CA VAL A 120 0.52 0.24 2.25
C VAL A 120 0.45 -0.26 3.67
N ALA A 121 0.39 0.64 4.65
CA ALA A 121 0.34 0.24 6.05
C ALA A 121 -0.58 1.12 6.90
N LEU A 122 -1.15 0.52 7.94
CA LEU A 122 -1.89 1.22 9.00
C LEU A 122 -0.98 1.32 10.23
N ILE A 123 -0.68 2.54 10.64
CA ILE A 123 0.24 2.84 11.74
C ILE A 123 -0.54 3.59 12.83
N PRO A 124 -0.54 3.11 14.08
CA PRO A 124 -1.16 3.83 15.18
C PRO A 124 -0.31 5.05 15.53
N ALA A 125 -0.99 6.17 15.82
CA ALA A 125 -0.34 7.37 16.31
C ALA A 125 -0.05 7.23 17.80
N SER A 126 1.16 7.62 18.23
CA SER A 126 1.47 7.69 19.66
C SER A 126 0.74 8.85 20.32
N GLU A 127 0.56 8.80 21.64
CA GLU A 127 -0.03 9.92 22.39
C GLU A 127 0.69 11.25 22.12
N ASP A 128 2.02 11.21 21.99
CA ASP A 128 2.83 12.38 21.65
C ASP A 128 2.51 12.97 20.27
N MET A 129 2.19 12.12 19.29
CA MET A 129 1.77 12.56 17.94
C MET A 129 0.37 13.17 17.95
N LEU A 130 -0.49 12.75 18.88
CA LEU A 130 -1.86 13.24 19.01
C LEU A 130 -1.97 14.52 19.85
N LYS A 131 -0.89 14.93 20.54
CA LYS A 131 -0.85 16.20 21.27
C LYS A 131 -1.01 17.36 20.30
N LEU A 132 -2.13 18.06 20.40
CA LEU A 132 -2.33 19.34 19.74
C LEU A 132 -1.50 20.42 20.46
N PRO A 133 -1.04 21.47 19.75
CA PRO A 133 -0.53 22.69 20.38
C PRO A 133 -1.48 23.18 21.48
N GLU A 134 -0.92 23.61 22.63
CA GLU A 134 -1.68 23.97 23.85
C GLU A 134 -2.78 25.02 23.65
N ASN A 135 -2.74 25.74 22.53
CA ASN A 135 -3.64 26.81 22.13
C ASN A 135 -4.80 26.39 21.20
N LEU A 136 -4.94 25.10 20.88
CA LEU A 136 -6.03 24.58 20.04
C LEU A 136 -6.98 23.70 20.86
N GLN A 137 -8.29 23.89 20.68
CA GLN A 137 -9.29 23.01 21.29
C GLN A 137 -9.05 21.56 20.84
N PRO A 138 -9.21 20.55 21.74
CA PRO A 138 -9.08 19.16 21.38
C PRO A 138 -10.12 18.80 20.32
N LEU A 139 -9.62 18.60 19.10
CA LEU A 139 -10.39 18.08 17.98
C LEU A 139 -10.34 16.55 18.03
N PRO A 140 -11.40 15.84 17.61
CA PRO A 140 -11.33 14.38 17.48
C PRO A 140 -10.25 14.02 16.46
N THR A 141 -9.12 13.51 16.94
CA THR A 141 -8.01 13.04 16.12
C THR A 141 -8.17 11.55 15.87
N LEU A 142 -7.84 11.11 14.66
CA LEU A 142 -7.78 9.68 14.34
C LEU A 142 -6.63 9.05 15.15
N GLY A 143 -6.87 7.89 15.78
CA GLY A 143 -5.84 7.16 16.53
C GLY A 143 -4.81 6.45 15.64
N ALA A 144 -5.01 6.44 14.32
CA ALA A 144 -4.13 5.81 13.36
C ALA A 144 -4.13 6.56 12.02
N GLY A 145 -3.05 6.39 11.27
CA GLY A 145 -2.89 6.89 9.91
C GLY A 145 -2.54 5.77 8.95
N VAL A 146 -2.86 5.98 7.68
CA VAL A 146 -2.43 5.11 6.59
C VAL A 146 -1.21 5.73 5.92
N VAL A 147 -0.22 4.92 5.58
CA VAL A 147 0.87 5.31 4.70
C VAL A 147 0.84 4.50 3.42
N LEU A 148 0.98 5.18 2.29
CA LEU A 148 1.37 4.62 1.00
C LEU A 148 2.85 4.95 0.76
N MET A 149 3.64 3.93 0.46
CA MET A 149 5.03 4.06 0.02
C MET A 149 5.21 3.37 -1.33
N PHE A 150 6.02 3.94 -2.21
CA PHE A 150 6.43 3.27 -3.44
C PHE A 150 7.83 3.69 -3.87
N LEU A 151 8.56 2.74 -4.45
CA LEU A 151 9.83 3.01 -5.10
C LEU A 151 9.55 3.57 -6.48
N SER A 152 9.68 4.89 -6.61
CA SER A 152 9.41 5.61 -7.84
C SER A 152 10.42 5.27 -8.94
N SER A 153 9.92 4.94 -10.12
CA SER A 153 10.72 4.74 -11.33
C SER A 153 11.20 6.06 -11.96
N ASP A 154 10.47 7.15 -11.71
CA ASP A 154 10.76 8.49 -12.23
C ASP A 154 10.41 9.54 -11.16
N ARG A 155 11.46 10.00 -10.47
CA ARG A 155 11.36 11.01 -9.42
C ARG A 155 10.78 12.33 -9.93
N SER A 156 11.24 12.79 -11.10
CA SER A 156 10.79 14.06 -11.66
C SER A 156 9.29 14.03 -12.00
N ARG A 157 8.82 12.93 -12.58
CA ARG A 157 7.39 12.74 -12.86
C ARG A 157 6.58 12.61 -11.57
N THR A 158 7.11 11.94 -10.55
CA THR A 158 6.45 11.83 -9.24
C THR A 158 6.33 13.19 -8.55
N GLU A 159 7.37 14.04 -8.62
CA GLU A 159 7.33 15.40 -8.08
C GLU A 159 6.28 16.27 -8.78
N LYS A 160 6.07 16.10 -10.09
CA LYS A 160 4.97 16.77 -10.81
C LYS A 160 3.60 16.31 -10.33
N ILE A 161 3.42 15.02 -10.07
CA ILE A 161 2.18 14.50 -9.50
C ILE A 161 1.96 15.06 -8.09
N PHE A 162 2.99 15.11 -7.25
CA PHE A 162 2.87 15.73 -5.93
C PHE A 162 2.51 17.21 -6.01
N GLN A 163 3.12 17.99 -6.91
CA GLN A 163 2.76 19.39 -7.13
C GLN A 163 1.32 19.57 -7.63
N HIS A 164 0.86 18.66 -8.51
CA HIS A 164 -0.53 18.64 -8.95
C HIS A 164 -1.48 18.36 -7.79
N LEU A 165 -1.15 17.36 -6.96
CA LEU A 165 -1.91 17.06 -5.76
C LEU A 165 -1.91 18.22 -4.77
N ASP A 166 -0.78 18.88 -4.52
CA ASP A 166 -0.68 20.08 -3.69
C ASP A 166 -1.69 21.14 -4.16
N ASN A 167 -1.69 21.45 -5.46
CA ASN A 167 -2.60 22.42 -6.06
C ASN A 167 -4.07 21.99 -5.92
N VAL A 168 -4.39 20.71 -6.14
CA VAL A 168 -5.75 20.19 -5.97
C VAL A 168 -6.20 20.33 -4.50
N MET A 169 -5.35 19.95 -3.56
CA MET A 169 -5.66 20.03 -2.13
C MET A 169 -5.88 21.47 -1.67
N GLU A 170 -5.03 22.40 -2.11
CA GLU A 170 -5.15 23.82 -1.80
C GLU A 170 -6.39 24.46 -2.46
N THR A 171 -6.56 24.29 -3.77
CA THR A 171 -7.57 25.06 -4.53
C THR A 171 -8.96 24.45 -4.49
N ARG A 172 -9.07 23.11 -4.57
CA ARG A 172 -10.37 22.42 -4.63
C ARG A 172 -10.88 22.06 -3.25
N TYR A 173 -9.99 21.60 -2.37
CA TYR A 173 -10.35 21.10 -1.05
C TYR A 173 -10.04 22.07 0.09
N GLN A 174 -9.39 23.21 -0.21
CA GLN A 174 -9.09 24.27 0.76
C GLN A 174 -8.22 23.80 1.93
N PHE A 175 -7.40 22.77 1.70
CA PHE A 175 -6.39 22.35 2.67
C PHE A 175 -5.29 23.41 2.75
N LEU A 176 -4.79 23.63 3.96
CA LEU A 176 -3.56 24.38 4.14
C LEU A 176 -2.38 23.49 3.69
N VAL A 177 -1.65 23.94 2.67
CA VAL A 177 -0.49 23.23 2.11
C VAL A 177 0.80 23.91 2.55
N GLU A 178 1.59 23.21 3.36
CA GLU A 178 2.80 23.78 3.99
C GLU A 178 4.04 22.94 3.69
N LYS A 179 5.08 23.59 3.18
CA LYS A 179 6.41 22.98 3.07
C LYS A 179 7.12 23.11 4.41
N THR A 180 7.45 21.98 5.03
CA THR A 180 8.13 21.93 6.32
C THR A 180 9.30 20.95 6.29
N GLN A 181 9.94 20.74 7.42
CA GLN A 181 10.96 19.72 7.60
C GLN A 181 10.62 18.83 8.79
N LEU A 182 10.78 17.52 8.61
CA LEU A 182 10.76 16.53 9.68
C LEU A 182 12.16 15.96 9.82
N ASN A 183 12.81 16.20 10.97
CA ASN A 183 14.17 15.73 11.25
C ASN A 183 15.18 16.10 10.13
N GLY A 184 15.06 17.32 9.59
CA GLY A 184 15.91 17.83 8.50
C GLY A 184 15.54 17.34 7.10
N GLN A 185 14.50 16.52 6.95
CA GLN A 185 14.01 16.05 5.65
C GLN A 185 12.82 16.90 5.19
N PRO A 186 12.84 17.43 3.95
CA PRO A 186 11.74 18.24 3.43
C PRO A 186 10.49 17.38 3.22
N VAL A 187 9.36 17.87 3.72
CA VAL A 187 8.04 17.26 3.51
C VAL A 187 7.00 18.35 3.22
N VAL A 188 5.87 17.94 2.67
CA VAL A 188 4.72 18.82 2.46
C VAL A 188 3.55 18.28 3.27
N ASN A 189 3.00 19.14 4.13
CA ASN A 189 1.83 18.83 4.94
C ASN A 189 0.58 19.42 4.29
N TRP A 190 -0.50 18.65 4.30
CA TRP A 190 -1.85 19.07 3.97
C TRP A 190 -2.70 18.99 5.22
N THR A 191 -3.13 20.14 5.72
CA THR A 191 -3.99 20.22 6.91
C THR A 191 -5.38 20.62 6.49
N SER A 192 -6.36 19.74 6.77
CA SER A 192 -7.76 20.02 6.47
C SER A 192 -8.28 21.20 7.30
N PRO A 193 -9.09 22.11 6.73
CA PRO A 193 -9.79 23.13 7.52
C PRO A 193 -10.87 22.50 8.41
N LEU A 194 -11.37 21.31 8.01
CA LEU A 194 -12.21 20.46 8.84
C LEU A 194 -11.30 19.61 9.74
N ALA A 195 -11.58 19.65 11.03
CA ALA A 195 -10.79 18.99 12.06
C ALA A 195 -10.48 17.50 11.81
N GLY A 196 -9.30 17.07 12.26
CA GLY A 196 -8.98 15.64 12.49
C GLY A 196 -8.38 14.87 11.31
N VAL A 197 -8.17 15.50 10.15
CA VAL A 197 -7.54 14.86 8.98
C VAL A 197 -6.34 15.68 8.52
N SER A 198 -5.18 15.02 8.51
CA SER A 198 -3.94 15.54 7.94
C SER A 198 -3.38 14.55 6.94
N ALA A 199 -2.59 15.03 6.00
CA ALA A 199 -1.78 14.20 5.14
C ALA A 199 -0.39 14.81 5.01
N THR A 200 0.62 13.98 4.82
CA THR A 200 2.00 14.42 4.59
C THR A 200 2.61 13.57 3.50
N HIS A 201 3.21 14.20 2.50
CA HIS A 201 4.00 13.50 1.49
C HIS A 201 5.44 14.01 1.44
N GLY A 202 6.30 13.18 0.86
CA GLY A 202 7.71 13.49 0.71
C GLY A 202 8.51 12.29 0.22
N TRP A 203 9.81 12.34 0.50
CA TRP A 203 10.77 11.33 0.09
C TRP A 203 11.48 10.75 1.30
N LEU A 204 11.63 9.42 1.32
CA LEU A 204 12.60 8.73 2.17
C LEU A 204 13.92 8.54 1.38
N GLU A 205 14.79 7.68 1.87
CA GLU A 205 16.08 7.41 1.23
C GLU A 205 15.96 6.97 -0.25
N GLY A 206 16.74 7.60 -1.11
CA GLY A 206 16.75 7.32 -2.55
C GLY A 206 15.48 7.83 -3.24
N ASN A 207 14.75 6.94 -3.92
CA ASN A 207 13.55 7.24 -4.69
C ASN A 207 12.27 6.67 -4.05
N ILE A 208 12.26 6.54 -2.72
CA ILE A 208 11.08 6.08 -2.00
C ILE A 208 10.19 7.30 -1.75
N ALA A 209 9.08 7.37 -2.48
CA ALA A 209 8.04 8.35 -2.23
C ALA A 209 7.08 7.83 -1.16
N PHE A 210 6.56 8.72 -0.32
CA PHE A 210 5.52 8.37 0.65
C PHE A 210 4.39 9.41 0.66
N LEU A 211 3.20 8.96 1.04
CA LEU A 211 2.05 9.78 1.36
C LEU A 211 1.35 9.16 2.58
N THR A 212 1.19 9.96 3.64
CA THR A 212 0.42 9.60 4.84
C THR A 212 -0.94 10.27 4.80
N LEU A 213 -1.95 9.65 5.41
CA LEU A 213 -3.30 10.20 5.55
C LEU A 213 -3.91 9.80 6.90
N GLY A 214 -4.56 10.74 7.57
CA GLY A 214 -5.26 10.55 8.82
C GLY A 214 -4.50 11.18 9.99
N ALA A 215 -4.15 10.37 10.99
CA ALA A 215 -3.31 10.80 12.10
C ALA A 215 -1.90 11.24 11.64
N PRO A 216 -1.22 12.13 12.37
CA PRO A 216 0.07 12.70 11.96
C PRO A 216 1.24 11.72 12.16
N ILE A 217 1.24 10.64 11.38
CA ILE A 217 2.18 9.51 11.50
C ILE A 217 3.49 9.67 10.72
N ALA A 218 3.69 10.79 10.02
CA ALA A 218 4.89 10.99 9.17
C ALA A 218 6.20 10.92 9.97
N SER A 219 6.19 11.37 11.23
CA SER A 219 7.35 11.26 12.14
C SER A 219 7.66 9.82 12.57
N ALA A 220 6.74 8.87 12.37
CA ALA A 220 6.99 7.44 12.62
C ALA A 220 7.83 6.77 11.52
N ILE A 221 7.97 7.42 10.35
CA ILE A 221 8.67 6.91 9.16
C ILE A 221 9.77 7.85 8.65
N VAL A 222 9.81 9.09 9.14
CA VAL A 222 10.82 10.11 8.80
C VAL A 222 11.61 10.55 10.04
N PRO A 223 12.90 10.15 10.19
CA PRO A 223 13.66 9.22 9.34
C PRO A 223 13.20 7.77 9.57
N GLN A 224 13.88 6.81 8.91
CA GLN A 224 13.61 5.38 9.12
C GLN A 224 13.57 5.03 10.62
N PRO A 225 12.53 4.32 11.07
CA PRO A 225 12.38 4.00 12.49
C PRO A 225 13.50 3.05 12.96
N PRO A 226 13.98 3.21 14.20
CA PRO A 226 15.06 2.37 14.74
C PRO A 226 14.64 0.90 14.91
N ALA A 227 13.35 0.67 15.20
CA ALA A 227 12.73 -0.65 15.24
C ALA A 227 11.68 -0.75 14.12
N THR A 228 11.91 -1.68 13.20
CA THR A 228 11.09 -1.84 11.99
C THR A 228 10.16 -3.05 12.12
N LEU A 229 9.07 -3.06 11.36
CA LEU A 229 8.09 -4.16 11.33
C LEU A 229 8.76 -5.52 11.09
N ILE A 230 9.69 -5.59 10.14
CA ILE A 230 10.35 -6.86 9.79
C ILE A 230 11.27 -7.41 10.88
N GLN A 231 11.61 -6.60 11.88
CA GLN A 231 12.45 -6.99 13.01
C GLN A 231 11.63 -7.52 14.19
N THR A 232 10.30 -7.41 14.17
CA THR A 232 9.46 -7.88 15.27
C THR A 232 9.34 -9.40 15.24
N SER A 233 9.27 -10.01 16.43
CA SER A 233 9.11 -11.46 16.56
C SER A 233 7.80 -11.95 15.95
N LEU A 234 6.71 -11.20 16.17
CA LEU A 234 5.40 -11.52 15.60
C LEU A 234 5.47 -11.62 14.07
N PHE A 235 6.04 -10.61 13.42
CA PHE A 235 6.17 -10.60 11.97
C PHE A 235 6.99 -11.78 11.44
N GLN A 236 8.13 -12.08 12.07
CA GLN A 236 9.01 -13.18 11.65
C GLN A 236 8.36 -14.56 11.81
N GLN A 237 7.46 -14.71 12.77
CA GLN A 237 6.72 -15.97 13.00
C GLN A 237 5.60 -16.16 11.97
N VAL A 238 4.83 -15.10 11.69
CA VAL A 238 3.62 -15.18 10.85
C VAL A 238 3.88 -14.99 9.36
N VAL A 239 4.92 -14.24 8.97
CA VAL A 239 5.29 -14.03 7.57
C VAL A 239 6.43 -14.98 7.19
N PRO A 240 6.17 -16.06 6.44
CA PRO A 240 7.19 -17.05 6.12
C PRO A 240 8.28 -16.49 5.19
N ASP A 241 9.54 -16.78 5.52
CA ASP A 241 10.71 -16.54 4.66
C ASP A 241 10.96 -17.65 3.62
N ARG A 242 10.21 -18.76 3.70
CA ARG A 242 10.47 -19.98 2.90
C ARG A 242 10.04 -19.90 1.43
N ILE A 243 9.19 -18.94 1.07
CA ILE A 243 8.78 -18.72 -0.32
C ILE A 243 9.73 -17.67 -0.90
N ASN A 244 10.60 -18.04 -1.84
CA ASN A 244 11.49 -17.10 -2.50
C ASN A 244 11.61 -17.45 -3.98
N PRO A 245 11.24 -16.54 -4.92
CA PRO A 245 10.73 -15.18 -4.69
C PRO A 245 9.29 -15.13 -4.13
N ARG A 246 9.03 -14.23 -3.17
CA ARG A 246 7.66 -13.89 -2.67
C ARG A 246 7.04 -12.91 -3.63
N ASN A 247 5.77 -12.96 -4.04
CA ASN A 247 5.17 -11.90 -4.90
C ASN A 247 4.60 -10.69 -4.15
N GLY A 248 4.46 -10.81 -2.84
CA GLY A 248 4.00 -9.76 -1.95
C GLY A 248 3.83 -10.32 -0.54
N MET A 249 3.33 -9.49 0.37
CA MET A 249 3.01 -9.88 1.73
C MET A 249 1.78 -9.14 2.22
N PHE A 250 1.04 -9.80 3.11
CA PHE A 250 0.00 -9.20 3.92
C PHE A 250 0.27 -9.57 5.38
N PHE A 251 0.21 -8.58 6.25
CA PHE A 251 0.37 -8.70 7.69
C PHE A 251 -0.78 -7.93 8.35
N LEU A 252 -1.34 -8.53 9.40
CA LEU A 252 -2.41 -7.93 10.20
C LEU A 252 -2.23 -8.39 11.64
N ASP A 253 -2.09 -7.41 12.52
CA ASP A 253 -2.12 -7.52 13.97
C ASP A 253 -3.48 -7.02 14.47
N ILE A 254 -4.11 -7.81 15.33
CA ILE A 254 -5.47 -7.56 15.85
C ILE A 254 -5.50 -7.55 17.39
N GLU A 255 -4.32 -7.57 18.04
CA GLU A 255 -4.21 -7.48 19.50
C GLU A 255 -4.41 -6.05 20.03
#